data_AF-A0AAE8QA10-F1
#
_entry.id   AF-A0AAE8QA10-F1
#
_cell.length_a   1.000
_cell.length_b   1.000
_cell.length_c   1.000
_cell.angle_alpha   90.00
_cell.angle_beta   90.00
_cell.angle_gamma   90.00
#
_symmetry.space_group_name_H-M   'P 1'
#
loop_
_entity.id
_entity.type
_entity.pdbx_description
1 polymer ?
#
loop_
_entity_poly.entity_id
_entity_poly.type
_entity_poly.pdbx_seq_one_letter_code
_entity_poly.pdbx_strand_id
1 'polypeptide(L)' 'MSTVTPRETEVIRWMAAGKTAAEIGTILGISHITVNTHIANAKARLGVFKDTALVAAALRNGIIR' A
#
# COMPACT_ATOMS: atom_id res chain seq x y z
N MET A 1 -7.17 13.09 -11.45
CA MET A 1 -7.39 12.05 -10.43
C MET A 1 -6.11 11.25 -10.31
N SER A 2 -5.47 11.28 -9.14
CA SER A 2 -4.13 10.71 -8.93
C SER A 2 -4.24 9.19 -8.80
N THR A 3 -3.85 8.45 -9.84
CA THR A 3 -3.84 6.98 -9.81
C THR A 3 -2.79 6.47 -8.82
N VAL A 4 -3.09 5.35 -8.14
CA VAL A 4 -2.11 4.61 -7.33
C VAL A 4 -1.03 4.05 -8.27
N THR A 5 0.23 4.19 -7.90
CA THR A 5 1.36 3.74 -8.72
C THR A 5 1.52 2.22 -8.68
N PRO A 6 2.25 1.61 -9.63
CA PRO A 6 2.54 0.18 -9.59
C PRO A 6 3.23 -0.26 -8.28
N ARG A 7 4.20 0.53 -7.79
CA ARG A 7 4.92 0.21 -6.55
C ARG A 7 4.02 0.32 -5.31
N GLU A 8 3.19 1.36 -5.24
CA GLU A 8 2.19 1.48 -4.18
C GLU A 8 1.18 0.31 -4.22
N THR A 9 0.80 -0.14 -5.42
CA THR A 9 -0.09 -1.30 -5.60
C THR A 9 0.54 -2.58 -5.06
N GLU A 10 1.82 -2.82 -5.34
CA GLU A 10 2.56 -3.98 -4.79
C GLU A 10 2.61 -3.94 -3.26
N VAL A 11 2.89 -2.77 -2.68
CA VAL A 11 2.88 -2.59 -1.22
C VAL A 11 1.49 -2.91 -0.65
N ILE A 12 0.42 -2.39 -1.25
CA ILE A 12 -0.96 -2.65 -0.80
C ILE A 12 -1.33 -4.13 -0.91
N ARG A 13 -0.87 -4.86 -1.94
CA ARG A 13 -1.11 -6.32 -2.05
C ARG A 13 -0.51 -7.08 -0.87
N TRP A 14 0.72 -6.75 -0.49
CA TRP A 14 1.34 -7.40 0.65
C TRP A 14 0.69 -7.00 1.98
N MET A 15 0.23 -5.76 2.12
CA MET A 15 -0.58 -5.35 3.26
C MET A 15 -1.88 -6.18 3.35
N ALA A 16 -2.55 -6.41 2.22
CA ALA A 16 -3.76 -7.24 2.15
C ALA A 16 -3.47 -8.71 2.52
N ALA A 17 -2.26 -9.20 2.21
CA ALA A 17 -1.77 -10.50 2.64
C ALA A 17 -1.31 -10.56 4.12
N GLY A 18 -1.49 -9.47 4.89
CA GLY A 18 -1.17 -9.41 6.32
C GLY A 18 0.29 -9.15 6.64
N LYS A 19 1.09 -8.67 5.67
CA LYS A 19 2.51 -8.37 5.88
C LYS A 19 2.73 -7.02 6.53
N THR A 20 3.69 -6.97 7.45
CA THR A 20 4.18 -5.75 8.09
C THR A 20 5.09 -4.95 7.15
N ALA A 21 5.26 -3.65 7.37
CA ALA A 21 6.15 -2.81 6.55
C ALA A 21 7.60 -3.33 6.50
N ALA A 22 8.07 -3.97 7.58
CA ALA A 22 9.38 -4.61 7.62
C ALA A 22 9.47 -5.83 6.68
N GLU A 23 8.50 -6.76 6.77
CA GLU A 23 8.44 -7.91 5.87
C GLU A 23 8.28 -7.48 4.41
N ILE A 24 7.44 -6.48 4.13
CA ILE A 24 7.27 -5.91 2.79
C ILE A 24 8.58 -5.35 2.27
N GLY A 25 9.34 -4.64 3.12
CA GLY A 25 10.65 -4.12 2.78
C GLY A 25 11.61 -5.23 2.37
N THR A 26 11.65 -6.32 3.13
CA THR A 26 12.44 -7.51 2.79
C THR A 26 11.99 -8.13 1.47
N ILE A 27 10.68 -8.28 1.24
CA ILE A 27 10.14 -8.88 0.00
C ILE A 27 10.45 -8.02 -1.23
N LEU A 28 10.36 -6.69 -1.11
CA LEU A 28 10.53 -5.75 -2.23
C LEU A 28 11.98 -5.25 -2.38
N GLY A 29 12.91 -5.66 -1.51
CA GLY A 29 14.31 -5.22 -1.54
C GLY A 29 14.51 -3.74 -1.20
N ILE A 30 13.66 -3.16 -0.35
CA ILE A 30 13.70 -1.75 0.06
C ILE A 30 13.58 -1.60 1.58
N SER A 31 13.93 -0.43 2.12
CA SER A 31 13.76 -0.16 3.55
C SER A 31 12.28 -0.09 3.94
N HIS A 32 11.96 -0.52 5.16
CA HIS A 32 10.62 -0.33 5.76
C HIS A 32 10.20 1.15 5.80
N ILE A 33 11.16 2.08 5.87
CA ILE A 33 10.90 3.52 5.78
C ILE A 33 10.36 3.87 4.39
N THR A 34 10.97 3.33 3.32
CA THR A 34 10.50 3.50 1.95
C THR A 34 9.12 2.89 1.75
N VAL A 35 8.85 1.73 2.34
CA VAL A 35 7.51 1.12 2.36
C VAL A 35 6.50 2.07 3.01
N ASN A 36 6.80 2.63 4.18
CA ASN A 36 5.92 3.59 4.86
C ASN A 36 5.64 4.84 4.02
N THR A 37 6.64 5.33 3.26
CA THR A 37 6.44 6.41 2.29
C THR A 37 5.45 6.03 1.20
N HIS A 38 5.55 4.82 0.63
CA HIS A 38 4.56 4.33 -0.34
C HIS A 38 3.15 4.21 0.27
N ILE A 39 3.04 3.71 1.51
CA ILE A 39 1.75 3.63 2.21
C ILE A 39 1.14 5.02 2.40
N ALA A 40 1.93 6.00 2.85
CA ALA A 40 1.47 7.38 3.06
C ALA A 40 1.00 8.04 1.76
N ASN A 41 1.75 7.85 0.67
CA ASN A 41 1.37 8.37 -0.65
C ASN A 41 0.10 7.71 -1.17
N ALA A 42 -0.03 6.39 -1.02
CA ALA A 42 -1.24 5.66 -1.43
C ALA A 42 -2.48 6.09 -0.63
N LYS A 43 -2.33 6.30 0.68
CA LYS A 43 -3.36 6.87 1.56
C LYS A 43 -3.83 8.24 1.08
N ALA A 44 -2.89 9.13 0.78
CA ALA A 44 -3.20 10.46 0.27
C ALA A 44 -3.93 10.40 -1.08
N ARG A 45 -3.52 9.51 -1.99
CA ARG A 45 -4.18 9.30 -3.30
C ARG A 45 -5.59 8.75 -3.17
N LEU A 46 -5.84 7.82 -2.24
CA LEU A 46 -7.15 7.21 -2.01
C LEU A 46 -8.03 7.97 -0.99
N GLY A 47 -7.53 9.04 -0.39
CA GLY A 47 -8.27 9.85 0.59
C GLY A 47 -8.60 9.10 1.88
N VAL A 48 -7.71 8.24 2.36
CA VAL A 48 -7.90 7.41 3.56
C VAL A 48 -6.77 7.59 4.56
N PHE A 49 -7.06 7.43 5.85
CA PHE A 49 -6.08 7.68 6.92
C PHE A 49 -5.54 6.40 7.59
N LYS A 50 -6.33 5.31 7.58
CA LYS A 50 -5.98 4.03 8.22
C LYS A 50 -5.49 3.00 7.21
N ASP A 51 -4.58 2.12 7.63
CA ASP A 51 -4.02 1.05 6.78
C ASP A 51 -5.10 0.05 6.35
N THR A 52 -6.00 -0.30 7.27
CA THR A 52 -7.16 -1.15 6.96
C THR A 52 -8.10 -0.48 5.97
N ALA A 53 -8.29 0.85 6.08
CA ALA A 53 -9.08 1.62 5.12
C ALA A 53 -8.40 1.70 3.75
N LEU A 54 -7.07 1.76 3.69
CA LEU A 54 -6.28 1.69 2.46
C LEU A 54 -6.50 0.34 1.73
N VAL A 55 -6.35 -0.78 2.44
CA VAL A 55 -6.59 -2.11 1.88
C VAL A 55 -8.05 -2.25 1.40
N ALA A 56 -9.01 -1.85 2.23
CA ALA A 56 -10.43 -1.93 1.88
C ALA A 56 -10.78 -1.03 0.68
N ALA A 57 -10.22 0.18 0.59
CA ALA A 57 -10.41 1.05 -0.56
C ALA A 57 -9.77 0.47 -1.82
N ALA A 58 -8.59 -0.12 -1.73
CA ALA A 58 -7.93 -0.72 -2.87
C ALA A 58 -8.70 -1.93 -3.44
N LEU A 59 -9.30 -2.76 -2.57
CA LEU A 59 -10.21 -3.85 -2.97
C LEU A 59 -11.48 -3.31 -3.63
N ARG A 60 -12.16 -2.34 -3.01
CA ARG A 60 -13.41 -1.75 -3.56
C ARG A 60 -13.21 -1.07 -4.92
N ASN A 61 -12.06 -0.46 -5.14
CA ASN A 61 -11.73 0.21 -6.40
C ASN A 61 -11.08 -0.73 -7.44
N GLY A 62 -10.91 -2.03 -7.14
CA GLY A 62 -10.31 -3.00 -8.06
C GLY A 62 -8.81 -2.79 -8.34
N ILE A 63 -8.10 -2.06 -7.47
CA ILE A 63 -6.65 -1.83 -7.56
C ILE A 63 -5.89 -3.11 -7.23
N ILE A 64 -6.41 -3.88 -6.27
CA ILE A 64 -5.96 -5.22 -5.89
C ILE A 64 -7.15 -6.19 -5.93
N ARG A 65 -6.87 -7.48 -6.08
CA ARG A 65 -7.86 -8.57 -6.12
C ARG A 65 -7.50 -9.63 -5.10
#